data_AF-A0A926A042-F1
#
_entry.id   AF-A0A926A042-F1
#
_cell.length_a   1.000
_cell.length_b   1.000
_cell.length_c   1.000
_cell.angle_alpha   90.00
_cell.angle_beta   90.00
_cell.angle_gamma   90.00
#
_symmetry.space_group_name_H-M   'P 1'
#
loop_
_entity.id
_entity.type
_entity.pdbx_description
1 polymer ?
#
loop_
_entity_poly.entity_id
_entity_poly.type
_entity_poly.pdbx_seq_one_letter_code
_entity_poly.pdbx_strand_id
1 'polypeptide(L)'
;MRRALREVASESDATFLQRFFRTGPGEYGEGDKFLGVRVPATRKLVRQFTDATLPDILVLLQSEWHEERLLALLLMVRRYQRGSDTERRAVYRGYLTNMRYVNNWDLVDSSAEHIVGAHLASSPRAEALLMKLTRSKLLWERRIAMLSAFYFIKRNEFGLATMIAAQLLHDKEDLIHKASGWMLREAGNRDRKVIDVFLAAHLHEMPRTMLRYAIEKLPEPQRLKYLKARP
;
A
#
# COMPACT_ATOMS: atom_id res chain seq x y z
N MET A 1 -9.35 21.87 6.41
CA MET A 1 -8.64 20.58 6.58
C MET A 1 -7.62 20.61 7.73
N ARG A 2 -6.51 21.36 7.62
CA ARG A 2 -5.45 21.42 8.65
C ARG A 2 -5.91 21.75 10.08
N ARG A 3 -6.81 22.73 10.21
CA ARG A 3 -7.40 23.10 11.51
C ARG A 3 -8.24 21.96 12.11
N ALA A 4 -9.11 21.36 11.30
CA ALA A 4 -9.97 20.25 11.75
C ALA A 4 -9.18 19.02 12.20
N LEU A 5 -8.01 18.74 11.60
CA LEU A 5 -7.10 17.70 12.10
C LEU A 5 -6.54 18.03 13.48
N ARG A 6 -6.10 19.28 13.69
CA ARG A 6 -5.57 19.75 14.98
C ARG A 6 -6.63 19.72 16.10
N GLU A 7 -7.89 19.98 15.77
CA GLU A 7 -9.01 19.92 16.73
C GLU A 7 -9.30 18.52 17.26
N VAL A 8 -8.87 17.47 16.56
CA VAL A 8 -9.05 16.06 16.97
C VAL A 8 -7.71 15.35 17.25
N ALA A 9 -6.63 16.13 17.37
CA ALA A 9 -5.29 15.65 17.65
C ALA A 9 -5.13 15.29 19.13
N SER A 10 -4.21 14.36 19.42
CA SER A 10 -3.89 13.91 20.77
C SER A 10 -2.39 13.68 20.90
N GLU A 11 -1.74 14.36 21.85
CA GLU A 11 -0.29 14.25 22.06
C GLU A 11 0.14 12.84 22.51
N SER A 12 -0.68 12.19 23.34
CA SER A 12 -0.44 10.80 23.77
C SER A 12 -0.52 9.83 22.58
N ASP A 13 -1.48 10.05 21.68
CA ASP A 13 -1.58 9.29 20.44
C ASP A 13 -0.42 9.61 19.50
N ALA A 14 0.02 10.86 19.38
CA ALA A 14 1.16 11.24 18.56
C ALA A 14 2.43 10.49 18.99
N THR A 15 2.70 10.46 20.30
CA THR A 15 3.84 9.73 20.88
C THR A 15 3.74 8.23 20.60
N PHE A 16 2.55 7.65 20.76
CA PHE A 16 2.32 6.25 20.44
C PHE A 16 2.56 5.96 18.95
N LEU A 17 2.02 6.80 18.06
CA LEU A 17 2.12 6.62 16.61
C LEU A 17 3.56 6.75 16.11
N GLN A 18 4.36 7.68 16.63
CA GLN A 18 5.80 7.78 16.29
C GLN A 18 6.53 6.45 16.57
N ARG A 19 6.29 5.84 17.74
CA ARG A 19 6.88 4.53 18.07
C ARG A 19 6.36 3.42 17.18
N PHE A 20 5.05 3.38 16.95
CA PHE A 20 4.40 2.36 16.13
C PHE A 20 4.87 2.42 14.67
N PHE A 21 5.03 3.61 14.12
CA PHE A 21 5.50 3.85 12.75
C PHE A 21 7.02 3.88 12.59
N ARG A 22 7.77 3.57 13.66
CA ARG A 22 9.22 3.40 13.62
C ARG A 22 9.92 4.63 13.01
N THR A 23 9.82 5.76 13.71
CA THR A 23 10.37 7.05 13.26
C THR A 23 11.78 7.34 13.76
N GLY A 24 12.47 6.38 14.36
CA GLY A 24 13.84 6.54 14.84
C GLY A 24 14.87 6.57 13.70
N PRO A 25 16.12 6.98 13.98
CA PRO A 25 17.20 6.97 12.99
C PRO A 25 17.44 5.58 12.40
N GLY A 26 17.51 5.49 11.07
CA GLY A 26 17.68 4.25 10.31
C GLY A 26 16.42 3.40 10.16
N GLU A 27 15.28 3.85 10.70
CA GLU A 27 14.00 3.16 10.57
C GLU A 27 13.21 3.63 9.35
N TYR A 28 12.24 2.83 8.89
CA TYR A 28 11.52 3.14 7.65
C TYR A 28 10.69 4.43 7.72
N GLY A 29 10.30 4.87 8.92
CA GLY A 29 9.53 6.09 9.16
C GLY A 29 10.38 7.26 9.63
N GLU A 30 11.72 7.19 9.51
CA GLU A 30 12.62 8.23 9.99
C GLU A 30 12.20 9.63 9.51
N GLY A 31 12.11 10.57 10.46
CA GLY A 31 11.74 11.97 10.19
C GLY A 31 10.23 12.23 10.03
N ASP A 32 9.38 11.19 10.07
CA ASP A 32 7.92 11.35 10.02
C ASP A 32 7.37 12.00 11.31
N LYS A 33 6.36 12.87 11.16
CA LYS A 33 5.75 13.64 12.27
C LYS A 33 4.26 13.33 12.38
N PHE A 34 3.78 13.16 13.61
CA PHE A 34 2.41 12.76 13.90
C PHE A 34 1.68 13.80 14.74
N LEU A 35 0.48 14.18 14.31
CA LEU A 35 -0.46 14.99 15.09
C LEU A 35 -1.16 14.16 16.17
N GLY A 36 -1.20 12.83 16.02
CA GLY A 36 -1.94 11.95 16.92
C GLY A 36 -3.42 11.82 16.57
N VAL A 37 -3.75 11.79 15.27
CA VAL A 37 -5.14 11.61 14.82
C VAL A 37 -5.36 10.16 14.39
N ARG A 38 -6.26 9.46 15.10
CA ARG A 38 -6.58 8.07 14.76
C ARG A 38 -7.35 7.96 13.44
N VAL A 39 -7.10 6.88 12.69
CA VAL A 39 -7.71 6.61 11.38
C VAL A 39 -9.24 6.80 11.33
N PRO A 40 -10.05 6.34 12.33
CA PRO A 40 -11.49 6.59 12.32
C PRO A 40 -11.86 8.08 12.34
N ALA A 41 -11.10 8.92 13.05
CA ALA A 41 -11.29 10.36 13.05
C ALA A 41 -10.91 10.97 11.70
N THR A 42 -9.79 10.57 11.10
CA THR A 42 -9.39 11.00 9.75
C THR A 42 -10.47 10.65 8.71
N ARG A 43 -11.05 9.45 8.77
CA ARG A 43 -12.17 9.02 7.89
C ARG A 43 -13.46 9.81 8.13
N LYS A 44 -13.71 10.32 9.35
CA LYS A 44 -14.82 11.26 9.60
C LYS A 44 -14.57 12.59 8.87
N LEU A 45 -13.34 13.12 8.91
CA LEU A 45 -12.99 14.37 8.23
C LEU A 45 -13.11 14.28 6.71
N VAL A 46 -12.80 13.14 6.10
CA VAL A 46 -13.01 12.91 4.65
C VAL A 46 -14.45 13.19 4.22
N ARG A 47 -15.43 12.92 5.09
CA ARG A 47 -16.85 13.17 4.82
C ARG A 47 -17.25 14.65 4.96
N GLN A 48 -16.44 15.46 5.64
CA GLN A 48 -16.69 16.89 5.82
C GLN A 48 -16.07 17.74 4.70
N PHE A 49 -14.99 17.26 4.07
CA PHE A 49 -14.25 17.99 3.03
C PHE A 49 -14.49 17.42 1.63
N THR A 50 -15.74 17.08 1.30
CA THR A 50 -16.07 16.48 -0.02
C THR A 50 -15.82 17.42 -1.19
N ASP A 51 -15.91 18.72 -0.94
CA ASP A 51 -15.80 19.76 -1.97
C ASP A 51 -14.37 20.30 -2.10
N ALA A 52 -13.43 19.79 -1.30
CA ALA A 52 -12.02 20.18 -1.36
C ALA A 52 -11.45 19.91 -2.76
N THR A 53 -10.81 20.92 -3.34
CA THR A 53 -10.27 20.84 -4.70
C THR A 53 -9.02 19.96 -4.74
N LEU A 54 -8.71 19.35 -5.89
CA LEU A 54 -7.48 18.57 -6.04
C LEU A 54 -6.22 19.41 -5.72
N PRO A 55 -6.09 20.68 -6.16
CA PRO A 55 -4.98 21.55 -5.74
C PRO A 55 -4.83 21.65 -4.21
N ASP A 56 -5.91 21.91 -3.48
CA ASP A 56 -5.86 22.02 -2.00
C ASP A 56 -5.45 20.70 -1.34
N ILE A 57 -5.94 19.58 -1.89
CA ILE A 57 -5.60 18.23 -1.43
C ILE A 57 -4.11 17.95 -1.68
N LEU A 58 -3.55 18.37 -2.82
CA LEU A 58 -2.12 18.18 -3.11
C LEU A 58 -1.24 19.03 -2.19
N VAL A 59 -1.65 20.25 -1.84
CA VAL A 59 -0.94 21.06 -0.82
C VAL A 59 -0.93 20.33 0.53
N LEU A 60 -2.03 19.67 0.89
CA LEU A 60 -2.09 18.86 2.11
C LEU A 60 -1.21 17.60 2.05
N LEU A 61 -1.14 16.94 0.88
CA LEU A 61 -0.28 15.78 0.66
C LEU A 61 1.22 16.10 0.80
N GLN A 62 1.62 17.34 0.57
CA GLN A 62 3.01 17.77 0.70
C GLN A 62 3.40 18.15 2.14
N SER A 63 2.50 17.94 3.10
CA SER A 63 2.74 18.25 4.51
C SER A 63 3.81 17.35 5.14
N GLU A 64 4.53 17.89 6.13
CA GLU A 64 5.40 17.10 6.99
C GLU A 64 4.62 16.19 7.96
N TRP A 65 3.34 16.51 8.21
CA TRP A 65 2.50 15.76 9.15
C TRP A 65 1.85 14.56 8.47
N HIS A 66 2.03 13.39 9.06
CA HIS A 66 1.52 12.11 8.59
C HIS A 66 0.01 12.13 8.36
N GLU A 67 -0.79 12.60 9.33
CA GLU A 67 -2.25 12.55 9.24
C GLU A 67 -2.83 13.57 8.26
N GLU A 68 -2.10 14.66 7.97
CA GLU A 68 -2.42 15.57 6.87
C GLU A 68 -2.30 14.81 5.54
N ARG A 69 -1.22 14.04 5.35
CA ARG A 69 -1.00 13.23 4.13
C ARG A 69 -1.99 12.09 4.01
N LEU A 70 -2.30 11.40 5.11
CA LEU A 70 -3.33 10.37 5.13
C LEU A 70 -4.71 10.94 4.74
N LEU A 71 -5.09 12.10 5.30
CA LEU A 71 -6.33 12.78 4.94
C LEU A 71 -6.35 13.13 3.44
N ALA A 72 -5.25 13.67 2.92
CA ALA A 72 -5.12 14.01 1.51
C ALA A 72 -5.33 12.78 0.62
N LEU A 73 -4.65 11.67 0.91
CA LEU A 73 -4.79 10.44 0.13
C LEU A 73 -6.20 9.86 0.18
N LEU A 74 -6.86 9.87 1.34
CA LEU A 74 -8.25 9.40 1.44
C LEU A 74 -9.22 10.30 0.67
N LEU A 75 -8.98 11.61 0.63
CA LEU A 75 -9.73 12.54 -0.21
C LEU A 75 -9.46 12.28 -1.70
N MET A 76 -8.20 12.05 -2.10
CA MET A 76 -7.86 11.66 -3.48
C MET A 76 -8.56 10.36 -3.89
N VAL A 77 -8.57 9.33 -3.04
CA VAL A 77 -9.31 8.08 -3.28
C VAL A 77 -10.80 8.37 -3.50
N ARG A 78 -11.40 9.17 -2.63
CA ARG A 78 -12.82 9.54 -2.74
C ARG A 78 -13.12 10.25 -4.06
N ARG A 79 -12.27 11.21 -4.45
CA ARG A 79 -12.39 11.96 -5.71
C ARG A 79 -12.18 11.05 -6.92
N TYR A 80 -11.21 10.14 -6.88
CA TYR A 80 -11.00 9.16 -7.94
C TYR A 80 -12.24 8.29 -8.18
N GLN A 81 -12.83 7.77 -7.09
CA GLN A 81 -13.99 6.88 -7.18
C GLN A 81 -15.25 7.57 -7.73
N ARG A 82 -15.47 8.84 -7.38
CA ARG A 82 -16.67 9.61 -7.77
C ARG A 82 -16.49 10.51 -9.00
N GLY A 83 -15.24 10.78 -9.38
CA GLY A 83 -14.91 11.76 -10.39
C GLY A 83 -15.13 11.26 -11.81
N SER A 84 -15.23 12.22 -12.73
CA SER A 84 -15.18 11.96 -14.18
C SER A 84 -13.83 11.36 -14.60
N ASP A 85 -13.72 10.86 -15.82
CA ASP A 85 -12.44 10.36 -16.33
C ASP A 85 -11.34 11.43 -16.36
N THR A 86 -11.70 12.69 -16.60
CA THR A 86 -10.77 13.82 -16.54
C THR A 86 -10.24 14.01 -15.12
N GLU A 87 -11.12 13.92 -14.14
CA GLU A 87 -10.75 14.00 -12.73
C GLU A 87 -9.91 12.80 -12.29
N ARG A 88 -10.28 11.58 -12.67
CA ARG A 88 -9.49 10.36 -12.40
C ARG A 88 -8.08 10.47 -12.94
N ARG A 89 -7.92 10.95 -14.18
CA ARG A 89 -6.59 11.22 -14.78
C ARG A 89 -5.82 12.27 -14.00
N ALA A 90 -6.47 13.35 -13.55
CA ALA A 90 -5.82 14.39 -12.76
C ALA A 90 -5.36 13.86 -11.40
N VAL A 91 -6.21 13.10 -10.70
CA VAL A 91 -5.87 12.47 -9.41
C VAL A 91 -4.73 11.46 -9.57
N TYR A 92 -4.79 10.58 -10.57
CA TYR A 92 -3.73 9.62 -10.86
C TYR A 92 -2.39 10.31 -11.14
N ARG A 93 -2.41 11.35 -11.99
CA ARG A 93 -1.19 12.14 -12.27
C ARG A 93 -0.66 12.82 -11.02
N GLY A 94 -1.55 13.45 -10.23
CA GLY A 94 -1.20 14.09 -8.97
C GLY A 94 -0.58 13.12 -7.96
N TYR A 95 -1.09 11.88 -7.91
CA TYR A 95 -0.51 10.82 -7.09
C TYR A 95 0.90 10.48 -7.53
N LEU A 96 1.11 10.19 -8.82
CA LEU A 96 2.41 9.80 -9.35
C LEU A 96 3.48 10.89 -9.20
N THR A 97 3.12 12.16 -9.40
CA THR A 97 4.06 13.28 -9.25
C THR A 97 4.39 13.60 -7.79
N ASN A 98 3.63 13.06 -6.83
CA ASN A 98 3.81 13.29 -5.40
C ASN A 98 4.13 12.00 -4.61
N MET A 99 4.54 10.90 -5.27
CA MET A 99 4.83 9.62 -4.60
C MET A 99 5.86 9.74 -3.47
N ARG A 100 6.78 10.71 -3.53
CA ARG A 100 7.76 10.97 -2.46
C ARG A 100 7.13 11.28 -1.10
N TYR A 101 5.86 11.73 -1.08
CA TYR A 101 5.11 12.03 0.14
C TYR A 101 4.23 10.85 0.60
N VAL A 102 4.07 9.82 -0.23
CA VAL A 102 3.39 8.56 0.10
C VAL A 102 4.43 7.58 0.66
N ASN A 103 5.08 7.98 1.74
CA ASN A 103 6.31 7.37 2.23
C ASN A 103 6.12 6.60 3.56
N ASN A 104 4.96 5.97 3.72
CA ASN A 104 4.68 5.06 4.82
C ASN A 104 3.75 3.94 4.33
N TRP A 105 3.75 2.79 5.01
CA TRP A 105 3.03 1.61 4.53
C TRP A 105 1.52 1.85 4.55
N ASP A 106 0.99 2.56 5.54
CA ASP A 106 -0.44 2.82 5.66
C ASP A 106 -0.94 3.83 4.63
N LEU A 107 -0.09 4.83 4.28
CA LEU A 107 -0.33 5.77 3.19
C LEU A 107 -0.43 5.04 1.85
N VAL A 108 0.52 4.15 1.56
CA VAL A 108 0.50 3.32 0.34
C VAL A 108 -0.72 2.40 0.34
N ASP A 109 -0.92 1.64 1.41
CA ASP A 109 -1.97 0.62 1.51
C ASP A 109 -3.37 1.23 1.41
N SER A 110 -3.56 2.45 1.91
CA SER A 110 -4.85 3.17 1.87
C SER A 110 -5.17 3.77 0.49
N SER A 111 -4.24 3.78 -0.46
CA SER A 111 -4.35 4.60 -1.68
C SER A 111 -4.00 3.87 -2.98
N ALA A 112 -2.95 3.05 -3.00
CA ALA A 112 -2.37 2.50 -4.22
C ALA A 112 -3.35 1.59 -4.99
N GLU A 113 -4.06 0.70 -4.30
CA GLU A 113 -5.12 -0.14 -4.91
C GLU A 113 -6.17 0.73 -5.62
N HIS A 114 -6.68 1.73 -4.89
CA HIS A 114 -7.85 2.48 -5.29
C HIS A 114 -7.58 3.57 -6.34
N ILE A 115 -6.33 4.03 -6.46
CA ILE A 115 -5.93 5.04 -7.42
C ILE A 115 -5.10 4.40 -8.53
N VAL A 116 -3.89 3.92 -8.20
CA VAL A 116 -2.93 3.41 -9.20
C VAL A 116 -3.42 2.10 -9.82
N GLY A 117 -3.80 1.12 -8.99
CA GLY A 117 -4.35 -0.15 -9.45
C GLY A 117 -5.61 0.05 -10.30
N ALA A 118 -6.58 0.81 -9.77
CA ALA A 118 -7.81 1.12 -10.47
C ALA A 118 -7.60 1.87 -11.81
N HIS A 119 -6.63 2.78 -11.88
CA HIS A 119 -6.34 3.52 -13.12
C HIS A 119 -5.65 2.68 -14.18
N LEU A 120 -4.76 1.78 -13.75
CA LEU A 120 -4.03 0.94 -14.67
C LEU A 120 -4.83 -0.26 -15.15
N ALA A 121 -5.93 -0.62 -14.50
CA ALA A 121 -6.71 -1.81 -14.86
C ALA A 121 -7.34 -1.78 -16.27
N SER A 122 -7.46 -0.62 -16.90
CA SER A 122 -7.86 -0.47 -18.31
C SER A 122 -6.70 -0.08 -19.24
N SER A 123 -5.48 -0.02 -18.71
CA SER A 123 -4.28 0.37 -19.47
C SER A 123 -3.52 -0.85 -19.97
N PRO A 124 -3.20 -0.94 -21.28
CA PRO A 124 -2.32 -2.00 -21.79
C PRO A 124 -0.88 -1.89 -21.26
N ARG A 125 -0.53 -0.79 -20.57
CA ARG A 125 0.79 -0.56 -19.98
C ARG A 125 0.86 -0.91 -18.50
N ALA A 126 -0.21 -1.45 -17.91
CA ALA A 126 -0.28 -1.75 -16.48
C ALA A 126 0.91 -2.55 -15.98
N GLU A 127 1.17 -3.69 -16.62
CA GLU A 127 2.27 -4.58 -16.29
C GLU A 127 3.63 -3.86 -16.38
N ALA A 128 3.92 -3.23 -17.53
CA ALA A 128 5.18 -2.54 -17.75
C ALA A 128 5.43 -1.43 -16.71
N LEU A 129 4.40 -0.68 -16.34
CA LEU A 129 4.50 0.41 -15.36
C LEU A 129 4.71 -0.11 -13.93
N LEU A 130 3.94 -1.12 -13.50
CA LEU A 130 4.10 -1.68 -12.16
C LEU A 130 5.42 -2.44 -12.03
N MET A 131 5.84 -3.20 -13.05
CA MET A 131 7.14 -3.87 -13.09
C MET A 131 8.32 -2.89 -13.16
N LYS A 132 8.11 -1.66 -13.64
CA LYS A 132 9.12 -0.60 -13.53
C LYS A 132 9.26 -0.14 -12.08
N LEU A 133 8.16 0.03 -11.35
CA LEU A 133 8.17 0.47 -9.96
C LEU A 133 8.83 -0.55 -9.02
N THR A 134 8.70 -1.86 -9.28
CA THR A 134 9.38 -2.91 -8.49
C THR A 134 10.90 -2.82 -8.54
N ARG A 135 11.48 -2.17 -9.56
CA ARG A 135 12.93 -1.94 -9.70
C ARG A 135 13.40 -0.62 -9.08
N SER A 136 12.51 0.15 -8.46
CA SER A 136 12.87 1.41 -7.82
C SER A 136 13.78 1.19 -6.61
N LYS A 137 14.71 2.13 -6.40
CA LYS A 137 15.50 2.17 -5.16
C LYS A 137 14.63 2.54 -3.94
N LEU A 138 13.48 3.19 -4.16
CA LEU A 138 12.58 3.63 -3.10
C LEU A 138 11.63 2.49 -2.69
N LEU A 139 11.65 2.15 -1.40
CA LEU A 139 10.78 1.13 -0.80
C LEU A 139 9.31 1.38 -1.17
N TRP A 140 8.86 2.62 -1.00
CA TRP A 140 7.44 2.96 -1.16
C TRP A 140 6.95 2.82 -2.60
N GLU A 141 7.79 3.08 -3.60
CA GLU A 141 7.44 2.84 -5.01
C GLU A 141 7.26 1.35 -5.30
N ARG A 142 8.15 0.50 -4.75
CA ARG A 142 8.02 -0.97 -4.86
C ARG A 142 6.76 -1.46 -4.15
N ARG A 143 6.44 -0.90 -2.98
CA ARG A 143 5.20 -1.22 -2.25
C ARG A 143 3.96 -0.76 -3.04
N ILE A 144 3.97 0.42 -3.64
CA ILE A 144 2.89 0.91 -4.51
C ILE A 144 2.66 -0.08 -5.66
N ALA A 145 3.72 -0.60 -6.28
CA ALA A 145 3.59 -1.62 -7.32
C ALA A 145 2.78 -2.84 -6.84
N MET A 146 3.18 -3.39 -5.69
CA MET A 146 2.54 -4.57 -5.14
C MET A 146 1.09 -4.32 -4.72
N LEU A 147 0.82 -3.22 -4.00
CA LEU A 147 -0.54 -2.89 -3.53
C LEU A 147 -1.48 -2.47 -4.67
N SER A 148 -0.95 -1.93 -5.77
CA SER A 148 -1.74 -1.68 -6.98
C SER A 148 -2.27 -2.97 -7.60
N ALA A 149 -1.51 -4.07 -7.52
CA ALA A 149 -1.94 -5.38 -8.00
C ALA A 149 -3.14 -5.93 -7.21
N PHE A 150 -3.43 -5.41 -6.01
CA PHE A 150 -4.60 -5.84 -5.24
C PHE A 150 -5.92 -5.57 -5.97
N TYR A 151 -5.97 -4.51 -6.78
CA TYR A 151 -7.15 -4.19 -7.60
C TYR A 151 -7.44 -5.31 -8.60
N PHE A 152 -6.41 -5.88 -9.23
CA PHE A 152 -6.50 -6.99 -10.17
C PHE A 152 -6.88 -8.29 -9.45
N ILE A 153 -6.29 -8.56 -8.29
CA ILE A 153 -6.66 -9.72 -7.45
C ILE A 153 -8.15 -9.72 -7.11
N LYS A 154 -8.74 -8.55 -6.77
CA LYS A 154 -10.17 -8.43 -6.49
C LYS A 154 -11.07 -8.74 -7.69
N ARG A 155 -10.52 -8.70 -8.91
CA ARG A 155 -11.18 -9.06 -10.17
C ARG A 155 -10.85 -10.48 -10.63
N ASN A 156 -10.24 -11.30 -9.77
CA ASN A 156 -9.73 -12.64 -10.08
C ASN A 156 -8.64 -12.67 -11.17
N GLU A 157 -7.92 -11.55 -11.33
CA GLU A 157 -6.77 -11.43 -12.23
C GLU A 157 -5.48 -11.50 -11.41
N PHE A 158 -4.88 -12.70 -11.34
CA PHE A 158 -3.78 -12.96 -10.39
C PHE A 158 -2.38 -12.80 -10.98
N GLY A 159 -2.24 -12.88 -12.31
CA GLY A 159 -0.93 -12.95 -12.98
C GLY A 159 -0.01 -11.77 -12.66
N LEU A 160 -0.55 -10.55 -12.63
CA LEU A 160 0.25 -9.37 -12.31
C LEU A 160 0.77 -9.39 -10.87
N ALA A 161 -0.05 -9.87 -9.92
CA ALA A 161 0.36 -9.97 -8.53
C ALA A 161 1.45 -11.02 -8.32
N THR A 162 1.35 -12.19 -8.98
CA THR A 162 2.38 -13.24 -8.89
C THR A 162 3.67 -12.82 -9.58
N MET A 163 3.63 -12.15 -10.73
CA MET A 163 4.82 -11.61 -11.40
C MET A 163 5.55 -10.57 -10.52
N ILE A 164 4.81 -9.64 -9.93
CA ILE A 164 5.40 -8.63 -9.02
C ILE A 164 5.96 -9.32 -7.78
N ALA A 165 5.25 -10.28 -7.19
CA ALA A 165 5.72 -11.03 -6.03
C ALA A 165 7.02 -11.79 -6.33
N ALA A 166 7.12 -12.44 -7.49
CA ALA A 166 8.35 -13.12 -7.93
C ALA A 166 9.52 -12.14 -8.09
N GLN A 167 9.29 -10.98 -8.72
CA GLN A 167 10.30 -9.94 -8.88
C GLN A 167 10.84 -9.38 -7.55
N LEU A 168 10.04 -9.46 -6.48
CA LEU A 168 10.34 -8.94 -5.15
C LEU A 168 10.81 -10.02 -4.16
N LEU A 169 11.08 -11.25 -4.61
CA LEU A 169 11.57 -12.35 -3.75
C LEU A 169 12.88 -12.03 -3.04
N HIS A 170 13.73 -11.21 -3.64
CA HIS A 170 15.03 -10.83 -3.09
C HIS A 170 15.10 -9.37 -2.65
N ASP A 171 13.94 -8.75 -2.37
CA ASP A 171 13.94 -7.42 -1.78
C ASP A 171 14.69 -7.44 -0.44
N LYS A 172 15.30 -6.33 -0.08
CA LYS A 172 16.00 -6.22 1.22
C LYS A 172 15.04 -5.85 2.34
N GLU A 173 13.88 -5.30 1.98
CA GLU A 173 12.96 -4.69 2.92
C GLU A 173 11.88 -5.66 3.37
N ASP A 174 11.82 -5.95 4.67
CA ASP A 174 10.80 -6.81 5.26
C ASP A 174 9.37 -6.31 4.99
N LEU A 175 9.17 -4.99 4.91
CA LEU A 175 7.88 -4.40 4.55
C LEU A 175 7.41 -4.81 3.15
N ILE A 176 8.33 -5.01 2.19
CA ILE A 176 7.98 -5.49 0.85
C ILE A 176 7.57 -6.95 0.91
N HIS A 177 8.33 -7.79 1.63
CA HIS A 177 7.98 -9.19 1.83
C HIS A 177 6.62 -9.38 2.51
N LYS A 178 6.26 -8.52 3.48
CA LYS A 178 4.92 -8.50 4.08
C LYS A 178 3.83 -8.19 3.07
N ALA A 179 4.04 -7.17 2.21
CA ALA A 179 3.09 -6.82 1.16
C ALA A 179 2.94 -7.95 0.13
N SER A 180 4.04 -8.51 -0.37
CA SER A 180 4.01 -9.58 -1.36
C SER A 180 3.37 -10.85 -0.80
N GLY A 181 3.71 -11.23 0.43
CA GLY A 181 3.08 -12.36 1.12
C GLY A 181 1.58 -12.12 1.35
N TRP A 182 1.18 -10.91 1.73
CA TRP A 182 -0.23 -10.55 1.85
C TRP A 182 -0.95 -10.67 0.51
N MET A 183 -0.42 -10.13 -0.58
CA MET A 183 -1.06 -10.21 -1.89
C MET A 183 -1.18 -11.64 -2.43
N LEU A 184 -0.17 -12.48 -2.18
CA LEU A 184 -0.24 -13.91 -2.48
C LEU A 184 -1.32 -14.61 -1.66
N ARG A 185 -1.46 -14.27 -0.37
CA ARG A 185 -2.56 -14.76 0.48
C ARG A 185 -3.92 -14.32 -0.06
N GLU A 186 -4.08 -13.06 -0.47
CA GLU A 186 -5.32 -12.55 -1.04
C GLU A 186 -5.70 -13.26 -2.35
N ALA A 187 -4.73 -13.56 -3.21
CA ALA A 187 -4.95 -14.36 -4.40
C ALA A 187 -5.30 -15.81 -4.04
N GLY A 188 -4.56 -16.44 -3.12
CA GLY A 188 -4.79 -17.81 -2.65
C GLY A 188 -6.14 -18.02 -1.96
N ASN A 189 -6.65 -17.00 -1.26
CA ASN A 189 -7.98 -17.02 -0.65
C ASN A 189 -9.11 -17.05 -1.70
N ARG A 190 -8.83 -16.56 -2.92
CA ARG A 190 -9.79 -16.53 -4.04
C ARG A 190 -9.64 -17.77 -4.92
N ASP A 191 -8.40 -18.12 -5.25
CA ASP A 191 -8.06 -19.34 -5.96
C ASP A 191 -6.82 -20.00 -5.32
N ARG A 192 -7.06 -21.13 -4.66
CA ARG A 192 -6.03 -21.89 -3.96
C ARG A 192 -4.89 -22.33 -4.88
N LYS A 193 -5.15 -22.55 -6.16
CA LYS A 193 -4.11 -22.98 -7.12
C LYS A 193 -3.03 -21.93 -7.29
N VAL A 194 -3.36 -20.64 -7.15
CA VAL A 194 -2.39 -19.55 -7.31
C VAL A 194 -1.26 -19.67 -6.30
N ILE A 195 -1.60 -19.88 -5.02
CA ILE A 195 -0.58 -20.00 -3.97
C ILE A 195 0.17 -21.33 -4.07
N ASP A 196 -0.51 -22.43 -4.41
CA ASP A 196 0.15 -23.74 -4.53
C ASP A 196 1.17 -23.74 -5.68
N VAL A 197 0.83 -23.16 -6.84
CA VAL A 197 1.77 -22.99 -7.97
C VAL A 197 2.92 -22.06 -7.62
N PHE A 198 2.65 -20.92 -6.98
CA PHE A 198 3.70 -19.97 -6.60
C PHE A 198 4.69 -20.59 -5.60
N LEU A 199 4.19 -21.30 -4.58
CA LEU A 199 5.03 -22.00 -3.61
C LEU A 199 5.83 -23.11 -4.29
N ALA A 200 5.22 -23.91 -5.17
CA ALA A 200 5.94 -24.96 -5.89
C ALA A 200 7.15 -24.42 -6.67
N ALA A 201 7.02 -23.24 -7.28
CA ALA A 201 8.09 -22.60 -8.05
C ALA A 201 9.15 -21.91 -7.18
N HIS A 202 8.75 -21.24 -6.09
CA HIS A 202 9.61 -20.27 -5.39
C HIS A 202 9.92 -20.60 -3.93
N LEU A 203 9.43 -21.72 -3.39
CA LEU A 203 9.55 -22.01 -1.95
C LEU A 203 11.00 -21.93 -1.46
N HIS A 204 11.98 -22.44 -2.20
CA HIS A 204 13.40 -22.48 -1.79
C HIS A 204 14.13 -21.13 -1.82
N GLU A 205 13.54 -20.09 -2.41
CA GLU A 205 14.11 -18.74 -2.46
C GLU A 205 13.24 -17.72 -1.69
N MET A 206 11.98 -18.04 -1.44
CA MET A 206 11.01 -17.17 -0.78
C MET A 206 11.45 -16.72 0.63
N PRO A 207 11.50 -15.42 0.94
CA PRO A 207 11.84 -14.94 2.28
C PRO A 207 10.88 -15.45 3.35
N ARG A 208 11.39 -15.75 4.55
CA ARG A 208 10.59 -16.36 5.64
C ARG A 208 9.38 -15.49 6.01
N THR A 209 9.51 -14.16 6.00
CA THR A 209 8.40 -13.24 6.23
C THR A 209 7.33 -13.37 5.15
N MET A 210 7.73 -13.34 3.88
CA MET A 210 6.81 -13.45 2.75
C MET A 210 6.04 -14.76 2.81
N LEU A 211 6.74 -15.87 3.06
CA LEU A 211 6.15 -17.20 3.21
C LEU A 211 5.11 -17.23 4.32
N ARG A 212 5.45 -16.71 5.51
CA ARG A 212 4.54 -16.69 6.68
C ARG A 212 3.24 -15.93 6.39
N TYR A 213 3.33 -14.80 5.71
CA TYR A 213 2.15 -14.03 5.30
C TYR A 213 1.33 -14.77 4.24
N ALA A 214 1.99 -15.35 3.24
CA ALA A 214 1.33 -16.05 2.14
C ALA A 214 0.51 -17.27 2.60
N ILE A 215 0.99 -17.99 3.62
CA ILE A 215 0.36 -19.22 4.12
C ILE A 215 -0.49 -19.01 5.38
N GLU A 216 -0.69 -17.78 5.86
CA GLU A 216 -1.30 -17.51 7.17
C GLU A 216 -2.67 -18.20 7.36
N LYS A 217 -3.48 -18.23 6.29
CA LYS A 217 -4.84 -18.80 6.28
C LYS A 217 -4.89 -20.29 5.96
N LEU A 218 -3.76 -20.94 5.68
CA LEU A 218 -3.72 -22.38 5.45
C LEU A 218 -3.89 -23.15 6.78
N PRO A 219 -4.43 -24.39 6.74
CA PRO A 219 -4.45 -25.26 7.89
C PRO A 219 -3.04 -25.43 8.49
N GLU A 220 -2.95 -25.45 9.81
CA GLU A 220 -1.68 -25.54 10.54
C GLU A 220 -0.76 -26.68 10.05
N PRO A 221 -1.24 -27.92 9.80
CA PRO A 221 -0.38 -28.99 9.29
C PRO A 221 0.29 -28.63 7.94
N GLN A 222 -0.44 -27.95 7.05
CA GLN A 222 0.10 -27.50 5.76
C GLN A 222 1.12 -26.37 5.95
N ARG A 223 0.83 -25.43 6.86
CA ARG A 223 1.77 -24.34 7.18
C ARG A 223 3.09 -24.87 7.70
N LEU A 224 3.03 -25.82 8.64
CA LEU A 224 4.23 -26.46 9.20
C LEU A 224 5.02 -27.22 8.14
N LYS A 225 4.35 -27.89 7.20
CA LYS A 225 5.01 -28.54 6.06
C LYS A 225 5.83 -27.54 5.24
N TYR A 226 5.24 -26.41 4.84
CA TYR A 226 5.95 -25.39 4.08
C TYR A 226 7.08 -24.72 4.87
N LEU A 227 6.86 -24.42 6.16
CA LEU A 227 7.88 -23.81 7.01
C LEU A 227 9.08 -24.72 7.31
N LYS A 228 8.88 -26.05 7.32
CA LYS A 228 9.95 -27.04 7.45
C LYS A 228 10.67 -27.30 6.13
N ALA A 229 9.95 -27.28 5.02
CA ALA A 229 10.51 -27.48 3.68
C ALA A 229 11.32 -26.27 3.18
N ARG A 230 11.12 -25.09 3.79
CA ARG A 230 11.97 -23.91 3.60
C ARG A 230 13.24 -24.05 4.47
N PRO A 231 14.41 -24.36 3.89
CA PRO A 231 15.67 -24.32 4.63
C PRO A 231 15.97 -22.90 5.10
#